data_AF-W1IQ94-F1
#
_entry.id   AF-W1IQ94-F1
#
_cell.length_a   1.000
_cell.length_b   1.000
_cell.length_c   1.000
_cell.angle_alpha   90.00
_cell.angle_beta   90.00
_cell.angle_gamma   90.00
#
_symmetry.space_group_name_H-M   'P 1'
#
loop_
_entity.id
_entity.type
_entity.pdbx_description
1 polymer ?
#
loop_
_entity_poly.entity_id
_entity_poly.type
_entity_poly.pdbx_seq_one_letter_code
_entity_poly.pdbx_strand_id
1 'polypeptide(L)'
;MTIEEITLNYPESKSADTTQKNIDRLHQLFPGVFSEGKIDFAALKAVLGEAVNDPEERYSFTWQGKSRARQMAQNPPTGTLRPCKEESVNWDTTENLFIEGDNLEVLKILQQSYPKKIKMMYIDPLYNTGNTFIYKDNFRDSIRT
;
A
#
# COMPACT_ATOMS: atom_id res chain seq x y z
N MET A 1 -34.17 4.90 -8.84
CA MET A 1 -33.10 5.68 -8.21
C MET A 1 -31.93 5.61 -9.17
N THR A 2 -31.61 6.72 -9.83
CA THR A 2 -30.56 6.76 -10.87
C THR A 2 -29.21 6.61 -10.19
N ILE A 3 -28.47 5.55 -10.55
CA ILE A 3 -27.15 5.25 -10.01
C ILE A 3 -26.17 6.16 -10.74
N GLU A 4 -25.53 7.09 -10.04
CA GLU A 4 -24.44 7.88 -10.60
C GLU A 4 -23.17 7.03 -10.68
N GLU A 5 -22.57 6.96 -11.86
CA GLU A 5 -21.28 6.28 -12.06
C GLU A 5 -20.16 7.10 -11.41
N ILE A 6 -19.47 6.50 -10.43
CA ILE A 6 -18.28 7.09 -9.83
C ILE A 6 -17.12 6.90 -10.82
N THR A 7 -16.69 8.00 -11.46
CA THR A 7 -15.55 7.99 -12.38
C THR A 7 -14.22 8.07 -11.61
N LEU A 8 -13.13 7.57 -12.21
CA LEU A 8 -11.76 7.52 -11.65
C LEU A 8 -11.21 8.87 -11.12
N ASN A 9 -11.86 9.99 -11.44
CA ASN A 9 -11.44 11.33 -11.06
C ASN A 9 -12.15 11.89 -9.81
N TYR A 10 -12.96 11.09 -9.11
CA TYR A 10 -13.59 11.55 -7.88
C TYR A 10 -12.53 11.83 -6.78
N PRO A 11 -12.60 12.97 -6.05
CA PRO A 11 -11.60 13.30 -5.03
C PRO A 11 -11.51 12.23 -3.93
N GLU A 12 -12.64 11.61 -3.57
CA GLU A 12 -12.70 10.52 -2.59
C GLU A 12 -12.31 9.14 -3.14
N SER A 13 -12.19 8.99 -4.47
CA SER A 13 -11.71 7.75 -5.11
C SER A 13 -10.19 7.70 -5.25
N LYS A 14 -9.47 8.76 -4.86
CA LYS A 14 -8.01 8.83 -4.94
C LYS A 14 -7.40 8.70 -3.57
N SER A 15 -6.65 7.62 -3.38
CA SER A 15 -5.91 7.41 -2.16
C SER A 15 -4.65 8.26 -2.08
N ALA A 16 -4.28 8.68 -0.88
CA ALA A 16 -3.13 9.54 -0.67
C ALA A 16 -1.81 8.82 -1.00
N ASP A 17 -1.01 9.42 -1.88
CA ASP A 17 0.31 8.91 -2.24
C ASP A 17 1.25 8.94 -1.03
N THR A 18 1.55 7.75 -0.50
CA THR A 18 2.45 7.59 0.65
C THR A 18 3.88 7.95 0.28
N THR A 19 4.27 7.76 -0.99
CA THR A 19 5.60 8.12 -1.49
C THR A 19 5.75 9.63 -1.48
N GLN A 20 4.79 10.36 -2.04
CA GLN A 20 4.81 11.83 -2.03
C GLN A 20 4.82 12.39 -0.60
N LYS A 21 3.98 11.87 0.30
CA LYS A 21 3.99 12.26 1.71
C LYS A 21 5.35 12.06 2.39
N ASN A 22 6.07 10.99 2.03
CA ASN A 22 7.40 10.73 2.59
C ASN A 22 8.44 11.69 2.00
N ILE A 23 8.35 12.02 0.71
CA ILE A 23 9.21 13.02 0.06
C ILE A 23 9.00 14.39 0.71
N ASP A 24 7.74 14.79 0.94
CA ASP A 24 7.40 16.08 1.55
C ASP A 24 7.97 16.19 2.97
N ARG A 25 7.87 15.12 3.77
CA ARG A 25 8.48 15.05 5.11
C ARG A 25 10.01 15.12 5.05
N LEU A 26 10.63 14.45 4.09
CA LEU A 26 12.08 14.47 3.92
C LEU A 26 12.55 15.88 3.53
N HIS A 27 11.79 16.59 2.70
CA HIS A 27 12.03 17.99 2.34
C HIS A 27 11.88 18.95 3.54
N GLN A 28 10.92 18.70 4.42
CA GLN A 28 10.77 19.49 5.66
C GLN A 28 11.95 19.31 6.62
N LEU A 29 12.46 18.08 6.76
CA LEU A 29 13.55 17.76 7.67
C LEU A 29 14.92 18.17 7.12
N PHE A 30 15.13 17.98 5.82
CA PHE A 30 16.43 18.13 5.18
C PHE A 30 16.31 18.88 3.83
N PRO A 31 15.88 20.15 3.81
CA PRO A 31 15.66 20.88 2.55
C PRO A 31 16.93 20.97 1.69
N GLY A 32 18.11 21.08 2.32
CA GLY A 32 19.40 21.16 1.62
C GLY A 32 19.87 19.87 0.94
N VAL A 33 19.14 18.75 1.07
CA VAL A 33 19.46 17.49 0.37
C VAL A 33 18.69 17.35 -0.94
N PHE A 34 17.89 18.36 -1.32
CA PHE A 34 17.19 18.39 -2.59
C PHE A 34 17.92 19.27 -3.59
N SER A 35 18.15 18.75 -4.79
CA SER A 35 18.70 19.49 -5.93
C SER A 35 17.86 19.19 -7.17
N GLU A 36 17.40 20.23 -7.86
CA GLU A 36 16.57 20.12 -9.08
C GLU A 36 15.32 19.23 -8.90
N GLY A 37 14.71 19.25 -7.72
CA GLY A 37 13.53 18.45 -7.40
C GLY A 37 13.80 16.95 -7.16
N LYS A 38 15.07 16.54 -7.07
CA LYS A 38 15.49 15.17 -6.72
C LYS A 38 16.27 15.16 -5.41
N ILE A 39 16.31 14.00 -4.75
CA ILE A 39 17.08 13.79 -3.53
C ILE A 39 18.55 13.51 -3.91
N ASP A 40 19.46 14.34 -3.42
CA ASP A 40 20.90 14.12 -3.47
C ASP A 40 21.31 13.24 -2.29
N PHE A 41 21.62 11.98 -2.58
CA PHE A 41 22.07 11.01 -1.57
C PHE A 41 23.44 11.33 -0.99
N ALA A 42 24.31 12.04 -1.71
CA ALA A 42 25.61 12.46 -1.18
C ALA A 42 25.43 13.58 -0.15
N ALA A 43 24.58 14.57 -0.45
CA ALA A 43 24.19 15.61 0.50
C ALA A 43 23.48 15.01 1.73
N LEU A 44 22.56 14.05 1.52
CA LEU A 44 21.88 13.36 2.62
C LEU A 44 22.87 12.56 3.49
N LYS A 45 23.83 11.86 2.88
CA LYS A 45 24.87 11.14 3.61
C LYS A 45 25.76 12.10 4.41
N ALA A 46 26.11 13.25 3.84
CA ALA A 46 26.90 14.27 4.53
C ALA A 46 26.15 14.86 5.74
N VAL A 47 24.84 15.12 5.61
CA VAL A 47 24.00 15.64 6.71
C VAL A 47 23.82 14.61 7.82
N LEU A 48 23.68 13.32 7.48
CA LEU A 48 23.49 12.24 8.44
C LEU A 48 24.81 11.75 9.09
N GLY A 49 25.97 12.08 8.50
CA GLY A 49 27.29 11.80 9.05
C GLY A 49 27.53 10.31 9.36
N GLU A 50 28.09 10.02 10.53
CA GLU A 50 28.42 8.67 11.00
C GLU A 50 27.20 7.77 11.27
N ALA A 51 25.98 8.33 11.27
CA ALA A 51 24.76 7.53 11.41
C ALA A 51 24.45 6.69 10.16
N VAL A 52 25.17 6.94 9.04
CA VAL A 52 25.03 6.17 7.81
C VAL A 52 25.98 4.97 7.83
N ASN A 53 25.39 3.80 8.02
CA ASN A 53 26.13 2.53 8.10
C ASN A 53 26.73 2.10 6.76
N ASP A 54 27.85 1.38 6.84
CA ASP A 54 28.55 0.78 5.70
C ASP A 54 27.77 -0.42 5.12
N PRO A 55 27.52 -0.46 3.80
CA PRO A 55 26.78 -1.55 3.16
C PRO A 55 27.49 -2.91 3.10
N GLU A 56 28.81 -3.00 3.30
CA GLU A 56 29.57 -4.23 2.98
C GLU A 56 29.28 -5.43 3.92
N GLU A 57 28.85 -5.21 5.17
CA GLU A 57 28.63 -6.29 6.14
C GLU A 57 27.21 -6.31 6.75
N ARG A 58 26.17 -6.22 5.91
CA ARG A 58 24.78 -6.38 6.38
C ARG A 58 24.19 -7.73 5.98
N TYR A 59 23.82 -8.51 6.99
CA TYR A 59 22.87 -9.61 6.78
C TYR A 59 21.56 -9.03 6.25
N SER A 60 21.22 -9.35 5.00
CA SER A 60 19.97 -8.91 4.39
C SER A 60 19.27 -10.09 3.72
N PHE A 61 17.98 -10.27 4.02
CA PHE A 61 17.16 -11.27 3.35
C PHE A 61 16.74 -10.72 1.98
N THR A 62 17.28 -11.26 0.88
CA THR A 62 16.98 -10.85 -0.48
C THR A 62 16.34 -12.00 -1.28
N TRP A 63 15.43 -11.66 -2.18
CA TRP A 63 14.77 -12.62 -3.06
C TRP A 63 14.35 -11.93 -4.37
N GLN A 64 14.16 -12.72 -5.42
CA GLN A 64 13.69 -12.21 -6.71
C GLN A 64 12.30 -11.57 -6.56
N GLY A 65 12.15 -10.35 -7.06
CA GLY A 65 10.89 -9.59 -6.94
C GLY A 65 10.71 -8.77 -5.66
N LYS A 66 11.67 -8.78 -4.71
CA LYS A 66 11.61 -7.96 -3.47
C LYS A 66 11.34 -6.47 -3.74
N SER A 67 12.01 -5.89 -4.74
CA SER A 67 11.83 -4.49 -5.11
C SER A 67 10.41 -4.23 -5.65
N ARG A 68 9.93 -5.12 -6.54
CA ARG A 68 8.59 -5.04 -7.12
C ARG A 68 7.49 -5.17 -6.05
N ALA A 69 7.65 -6.10 -5.10
CA ALA A 69 6.70 -6.27 -3.99
C ALA A 69 6.60 -5.00 -3.11
N ARG A 70 7.73 -4.33 -2.85
CA ARG A 70 7.74 -3.04 -2.14
C ARG A 70 7.01 -1.95 -2.92
N GLN A 71 7.28 -1.84 -4.21
CA GLN A 71 6.60 -0.86 -5.06
C GLN A 71 5.08 -1.12 -5.10
N MET A 72 4.65 -2.37 -5.25
CA MET A 72 3.23 -2.75 -5.22
C MET A 72 2.54 -2.34 -3.92
N ALA A 73 3.20 -2.49 -2.77
CA ALA A 73 2.66 -2.07 -1.48
C ALA A 73 2.53 -0.54 -1.34
N GLN A 74 3.39 0.23 -2.03
CA GLN A 74 3.39 1.69 -1.99
C GLN A 74 2.45 2.33 -3.03
N ASN A 75 2.13 1.62 -4.11
CA ASN A 75 1.20 2.10 -5.12
C ASN A 75 -0.19 2.36 -4.51
N PRO A 76 -0.85 3.47 -4.86
CA PRO A 76 -2.23 3.71 -4.47
C PRO A 76 -3.16 2.54 -4.87
N PRO A 77 -4.25 2.30 -4.12
CA PRO A 77 -5.34 1.47 -4.58
C PRO A 77 -5.93 2.01 -5.89
N THR A 78 -6.32 1.11 -6.78
CA THR A 78 -7.01 1.36 -8.04
C THR A 78 -8.53 1.37 -7.89
N GLY A 79 -9.06 0.78 -6.81
CA GLY A 79 -10.51 0.64 -6.56
C GLY A 79 -11.03 1.43 -5.35
N THR A 80 -12.32 1.27 -5.10
CA THR A 80 -13.02 1.79 -3.91
C THR A 80 -13.97 0.74 -3.35
N LEU A 81 -14.39 0.91 -2.09
CA LEU A 81 -15.38 0.04 -1.46
C LEU A 81 -16.79 0.49 -1.80
N ARG A 82 -17.62 -0.44 -2.24
CA ARG A 82 -19.04 -0.20 -2.50
C ARG A 82 -19.90 -0.90 -1.43
N PRO A 83 -20.77 -0.17 -0.72
CA PRO A 83 -21.78 -0.76 0.16
C PRO A 83 -22.69 -1.75 -0.57
N CYS A 84 -22.93 -2.93 0.03
CA CYS A 84 -23.92 -3.91 -0.43
C CYS A 84 -24.94 -4.14 0.69
N LYS A 85 -26.02 -3.33 0.71
CA LYS A 85 -26.98 -3.34 1.83
C LYS A 85 -27.85 -4.58 1.82
N GLU A 86 -28.14 -5.08 0.62
CA GLU A 86 -29.05 -6.19 0.36
C GLU A 86 -28.51 -7.50 0.93
N GLU A 87 -27.19 -7.69 0.94
CA GLU A 87 -26.51 -8.86 1.50
C GLU A 87 -25.98 -8.63 2.92
N SER A 88 -26.13 -7.42 3.44
CA SER A 88 -25.67 -7.07 4.78
C SER A 88 -26.65 -7.50 5.86
N VAL A 89 -26.11 -8.00 6.96
CA VAL A 89 -26.89 -8.35 8.16
C VAL A 89 -26.83 -7.20 9.15
N ASN A 90 -28.00 -6.73 9.62
CA ASN A 90 -28.12 -5.65 10.62
C ASN A 90 -27.39 -4.36 10.20
N TRP A 91 -27.60 -3.91 8.95
CA TRP A 91 -26.88 -2.79 8.31
C TRP A 91 -26.70 -1.56 9.22
N ASP A 92 -27.76 -1.13 9.91
CA ASP A 92 -27.73 0.11 10.70
C ASP A 92 -27.12 -0.06 12.11
N THR A 93 -26.90 -1.29 12.59
CA THR A 93 -26.49 -1.56 13.98
C THR A 93 -25.24 -2.42 14.12
N THR A 94 -24.77 -3.06 13.05
CA THR A 94 -23.57 -3.91 13.11
C THR A 94 -22.29 -3.08 13.24
N GLU A 95 -21.40 -3.49 14.12
CA GLU A 95 -20.03 -2.96 14.21
C GLU A 95 -19.01 -3.84 13.45
N ASN A 96 -19.49 -4.91 12.80
CA ASN A 96 -18.67 -5.86 12.06
C ASN A 96 -18.69 -5.55 10.56
N LEU A 97 -17.54 -5.70 9.91
CA LEU A 97 -17.37 -5.47 8.48
C LEU A 97 -16.90 -6.75 7.79
N PHE A 98 -17.57 -7.11 6.70
CA PHE A 98 -17.12 -8.11 5.75
C PHE A 98 -16.81 -7.41 4.42
N ILE A 99 -15.64 -7.70 3.84
CA ILE A 99 -15.20 -7.08 2.59
C ILE A 99 -14.78 -8.20 1.63
N GLU A 100 -15.37 -8.18 0.44
CA GLU A 100 -14.98 -9.07 -0.65
C GLU A 100 -14.04 -8.34 -1.63
N GLY A 101 -12.90 -8.96 -1.95
CA GLY A 101 -11.92 -8.40 -2.90
C GLY A 101 -10.51 -8.99 -2.73
N ASP A 102 -9.58 -8.50 -3.54
CA ASP A 102 -8.16 -8.78 -3.36
C ASP A 102 -7.65 -8.15 -2.06
N ASN A 103 -6.93 -8.93 -1.25
CA ASN A 103 -6.56 -8.51 0.09
C ASN A 103 -5.60 -7.31 0.12
N LEU A 104 -4.65 -7.23 -0.81
CA LEU A 104 -3.70 -6.12 -0.89
C LEU A 104 -4.43 -4.82 -1.20
N GLU A 105 -5.37 -4.88 -2.15
CA GLU A 105 -6.17 -3.73 -2.55
C GLU A 105 -7.08 -3.24 -1.42
N VAL A 106 -7.78 -4.16 -0.75
CA VAL A 106 -8.63 -3.85 0.41
C VAL A 106 -7.81 -3.23 1.54
N LEU A 107 -6.65 -3.81 1.88
CA LEU A 107 -5.80 -3.30 2.95
C LEU A 107 -5.28 -1.89 2.66
N LYS A 108 -4.96 -1.57 1.40
CA LYS A 108 -4.57 -0.22 0.99
C LYS A 108 -5.68 0.80 1.20
N ILE A 109 -6.94 0.45 0.91
CA ILE A 109 -8.08 1.34 1.15
C ILE A 109 -8.27 1.54 2.66
N LEU A 110 -8.27 0.46 3.44
CA LEU A 110 -8.45 0.51 4.90
C LEU A 110 -7.33 1.29 5.62
N GLN A 111 -6.13 1.37 5.04
CA GLN A 111 -4.98 2.07 5.60
C GLN A 111 -5.29 3.54 5.97
N GLN A 112 -6.21 4.20 5.26
CA GLN A 112 -6.58 5.59 5.52
C GLN A 112 -7.46 5.76 6.76
N SER A 113 -8.45 4.89 6.93
CA SER A 113 -9.48 5.01 7.98
C SER A 113 -9.12 4.28 9.26
N TYR A 114 -8.30 3.22 9.16
CA TYR A 114 -7.90 2.36 10.27
C TYR A 114 -6.40 2.38 10.65
N PRO A 115 -5.62 3.45 10.40
CA PRO A 115 -4.20 3.45 10.76
C PRO A 115 -4.06 3.34 12.27
N LYS A 116 -3.31 2.32 12.72
CA LYS A 116 -3.05 2.03 14.14
C LYS A 116 -4.31 1.75 14.98
N LYS A 117 -5.45 1.41 14.36
CA LYS A 117 -6.70 1.07 15.07
C LYS A 117 -6.91 -0.44 15.27
N ILE A 118 -6.11 -1.28 14.59
CA ILE A 118 -6.25 -2.74 14.65
C ILE A 118 -5.45 -3.30 15.85
N LYS A 119 -6.15 -3.96 16.78
CA LYS A 119 -5.55 -4.55 18.00
C LYS A 119 -4.89 -5.90 17.74
N MET A 120 -5.49 -6.73 16.89
CA MET A 120 -5.06 -8.09 16.61
C MET A 120 -5.36 -8.43 15.14
N MET A 121 -4.44 -9.12 14.48
CA MET A 121 -4.65 -9.70 13.16
C MET A 121 -4.42 -11.22 13.25
N TYR A 122 -5.38 -11.99 12.75
CA TYR A 122 -5.25 -13.42 12.55
C TYR A 122 -5.32 -13.71 11.06
N ILE A 123 -4.30 -14.38 10.53
CA ILE A 123 -4.22 -14.77 9.12
C ILE A 123 -3.79 -16.23 9.02
N ASP A 124 -4.42 -16.97 8.12
CA ASP A 124 -4.05 -18.34 7.77
C ASP A 124 -3.68 -18.39 6.27
N PRO A 125 -2.47 -17.93 5.90
CA PRO A 125 -2.05 -17.91 4.50
C PRO A 125 -1.75 -19.34 4.01
N LEU A 126 -1.84 -19.54 2.70
CA LEU A 126 -1.47 -20.83 2.08
C LEU A 126 -0.01 -21.16 2.39
N TYR A 127 0.23 -22.30 3.04
CA TYR A 127 1.57 -22.80 3.33
C TYR A 127 2.21 -23.33 2.04
N ASN A 128 3.43 -22.87 1.77
CA ASN A 128 4.22 -23.29 0.62
C ASN A 128 4.83 -24.69 0.81
N THR A 129 3.99 -25.73 0.92
CA THR A 129 4.37 -27.11 1.24
C THR A 129 4.57 -28.01 0.01
N GLY A 130 4.81 -27.41 -1.17
CA GLY A 130 5.18 -28.13 -2.39
C GLY A 130 4.03 -28.69 -3.24
N ASN A 131 2.83 -28.90 -2.68
CA ASN A 131 1.66 -29.41 -3.41
C ASN A 131 0.63 -28.33 -3.79
N THR A 132 0.86 -27.08 -3.40
CA THR A 132 -0.12 -25.99 -3.60
C THR A 132 0.60 -24.69 -3.93
N PHE A 133 1.36 -24.69 -5.04
CA PHE A 133 1.95 -23.47 -5.58
C PHE A 133 1.09 -22.96 -6.74
N ILE A 134 0.22 -21.99 -6.47
CA ILE A 134 -0.38 -21.17 -7.53
C ILE A 134 -0.15 -19.72 -7.19
N TYR A 135 1.09 -19.26 -7.33
CA TYR A 135 1.28 -17.86 -7.68
C TYR A 135 0.73 -17.73 -9.11
N LYS A 136 -0.36 -16.99 -9.31
CA LYS A 136 -0.83 -16.69 -10.67
C LYS A 136 0.25 -15.81 -11.31
N ASP A 137 1.11 -16.41 -12.13
CA ASP A 137 2.13 -15.71 -12.94
C ASP A 137 1.51 -14.75 -13.98
N ASN A 138 0.20 -14.76 -14.14
CA ASN A 138 -0.50 -13.78 -14.96
C ASN A 138 -0.71 -12.48 -14.19
N PHE A 139 0.29 -11.60 -14.25
CA PHE A 139 0.18 -10.16 -13.97
C PHE A 139 -0.58 -9.39 -15.06
N ARG A 140 -1.37 -10.07 -15.89
CA ARG A 140 -2.22 -9.40 -16.88
C ARG A 140 -3.48 -8.91 -16.16
N ASP A 141 -3.62 -7.59 -16.14
CA ASP A 141 -4.74 -6.80 -15.63
C ASP A 141 -6.04 -7.58 -15.44
N SER A 142 -6.47 -7.70 -14.18
CA SER A 142 -7.79 -8.22 -13.82
C SER A 142 -8.87 -7.14 -13.82
N ILE A 143 -8.63 -6.01 -14.48
CA ILE A 143 -9.70 -5.06 -14.83
C ILE A 143 -9.85 -5.14 -16.34
N ARG A 144 -10.56 -6.18 -16.79
CA ARG A 144 -11.17 -6.13 -18.12
C ARG A 144 -12.31 -5.12 -18.04
N THR A 145 -12.21 -4.09 -18.87
CA THR A 145 -13.25 -3.13 -19.23
C THR A 145 -14.58 -3.81 -19.51
#